data_AF-G3J0E0-F1
#
_entry.id   AF-G3J0E0-F1
#
_cell.length_a   1.000
_cell.length_b   1.000
_cell.length_c   1.000
_cell.angle_alpha   90.00
_cell.angle_beta   90.00
_cell.angle_gamma   90.00
#
_symmetry.space_group_name_H-M   'P 1'
#
loop_
_entity.id
_entity.type
_entity.pdbx_description
1 polymer ?
#
loop_
_entity_poly.entity_id
_entity_poly.type
_entity_poly.pdbx_seq_one_letter_code
_entity_poly.pdbx_strand_id
1 'polypeptide(L)'
;MTDQLTQNSFLGDMQTVIRGQVESLTRYEIDGDNKGGSIWVSKPNTGKNPNNLGNELIKVKMPFEMFDQKKAEVEAGKLYFPCQMEILCEINMGGQNKAVLTAISMKLDGPEPGQIKDEDIDKTTGEILPDKDKPKTGAAQTTTGTTHTNKP
;
A
#
# COMPACT_ATOMS: atom_id res chain seq x y z
N MET A 1 26.98 -36.50 17.29
CA MET A 1 25.91 -36.35 16.29
C MET A 1 25.68 -34.86 16.15
N THR A 2 26.03 -34.34 14.99
CA THR A 2 26.41 -32.96 14.75
C THR A 2 25.19 -32.11 14.42
N ASP A 3 25.02 -31.00 15.14
CA ASP A 3 24.03 -29.95 14.86
C ASP A 3 24.16 -29.49 13.40
N GLN A 4 23.17 -29.82 12.59
CA GLN A 4 23.02 -29.25 11.25
C GLN A 4 22.44 -27.84 11.37
N LEU A 5 23.36 -26.86 11.31
CA LEU A 5 23.26 -25.68 10.45
C LEU A 5 21.87 -25.03 10.37
N THR A 6 21.46 -24.36 11.45
CA THR A 6 20.49 -23.26 11.41
C THR A 6 21.15 -22.04 10.75
N GLN A 7 21.44 -22.12 9.45
CA GLN A 7 22.26 -21.14 8.73
C GLN A 7 21.50 -20.36 7.64
N ASN A 8 20.21 -20.10 7.82
CA ASN A 8 19.41 -19.26 6.88
C ASN A 8 18.43 -18.27 7.54
N SER A 9 18.54 -17.96 8.84
CA SER A 9 17.57 -17.07 9.51
C SER A 9 17.93 -15.57 9.47
N PHE A 10 18.99 -15.15 8.76
CA PHE A 10 19.29 -13.71 8.59
C PHE A 10 18.39 -13.04 7.54
N LEU A 11 17.86 -13.82 6.59
CA LEU A 11 16.80 -13.41 5.67
C LEU A 11 15.42 -13.72 6.27
N GLY A 12 15.22 -13.44 7.56
CA GLY A 12 13.90 -13.52 8.17
C GLY A 12 12.91 -12.71 7.32
N ASP A 13 11.85 -13.39 6.85
CA ASP A 13 10.83 -12.94 5.89
C ASP A 13 10.80 -11.43 5.73
N MET A 14 11.55 -10.91 4.75
CA MET A 14 11.70 -9.47 4.58
C MET A 14 10.36 -8.92 4.13
N GLN A 15 9.58 -8.37 5.05
CA GLN A 15 8.24 -7.87 4.76
C GLN A 15 8.23 -6.34 4.69
N THR A 16 7.31 -5.82 3.89
CA THR A 16 7.04 -4.38 3.80
C THR A 16 5.56 -4.12 3.64
N VAL A 17 5.11 -2.95 4.08
CA VAL A 17 3.72 -2.52 3.92
C VAL A 17 3.67 -1.41 2.87
N ILE A 18 2.80 -1.56 1.89
CA ILE A 18 2.53 -0.56 0.87
C ILE A 18 1.13 -0.02 1.09
N ARG A 19 1.04 1.29 1.33
CA ARG A 19 -0.23 2.03 1.34
C ARG A 19 -0.31 2.87 0.07
N GLY A 20 -1.38 2.70 -0.69
CA GLY A 20 -1.55 3.41 -1.95
C GLY A 20 -2.90 3.15 -2.59
N GLN A 21 -3.15 3.88 -3.68
CA GLN A 21 -4.33 3.68 -4.50
C GLN A 21 -4.11 2.46 -5.40
N VAL A 22 -4.88 1.41 -5.19
CA VAL A 22 -4.92 0.25 -6.07
C VAL A 22 -5.78 0.61 -7.28
N GLU A 23 -5.14 0.67 -8.45
CA GLU A 23 -5.80 1.05 -9.70
C GLU A 23 -6.54 -0.12 -10.34
N SER A 24 -5.92 -1.30 -10.32
CA SER A 24 -6.49 -2.50 -10.92
C SER A 24 -5.80 -3.77 -10.44
N LEU A 25 -6.52 -4.88 -10.57
CA LEU A 25 -6.03 -6.24 -10.40
C LEU A 25 -6.09 -6.97 -11.73
N THR A 26 -5.00 -7.63 -12.13
CA THR A 26 -4.98 -8.44 -13.36
C THR A 26 -4.51 -9.85 -13.06
N ARG A 27 -5.22 -10.86 -13.58
CA ARG A 27 -4.78 -12.26 -13.53
C ARG A 27 -3.72 -12.50 -14.60
N TYR A 28 -2.71 -13.30 -14.29
CA TYR A 28 -1.80 -13.87 -15.28
C TYR A 28 -1.64 -15.37 -15.04
N GLU A 29 -1.43 -16.10 -16.13
CA GLU A 29 -1.14 -17.51 -16.13
C GLU A 29 0.03 -17.71 -17.09
N ILE A 30 1.18 -18.04 -16.54
CA ILE A 30 2.40 -18.33 -17.29
C ILE A 30 2.69 -19.81 -17.04
N ASP A 31 2.90 -20.56 -18.12
CA ASP A 31 3.09 -22.02 -18.21
C ASP A 31 3.28 -22.80 -16.89
N GLY A 32 2.41 -23.78 -16.70
CA GLY A 32 2.50 -24.87 -15.70
C GLY A 32 2.26 -24.43 -14.25
N ASP A 33 3.19 -23.66 -13.70
CA ASP A 33 3.30 -23.41 -12.26
C ASP A 33 3.34 -21.91 -11.88
N ASN A 34 3.48 -21.00 -12.86
CA ASN A 34 3.57 -19.56 -12.61
C ASN A 34 2.23 -18.84 -12.86
N LYS A 35 1.22 -19.22 -12.09
CA LYS A 35 -0.10 -18.54 -12.06
C LYS A 35 -0.20 -17.57 -10.89
N GLY A 36 -0.85 -16.42 -11.11
CA GLY A 36 -1.04 -15.44 -10.05
C GLY A 36 -1.81 -14.20 -10.51
N GLY A 37 -1.80 -13.17 -9.67
CA GLY A 37 -2.33 -11.86 -10.00
C GLY A 37 -1.25 -10.78 -9.91
N SER A 38 -1.46 -9.67 -10.61
CA SER A 38 -0.70 -8.43 -10.45
C SER A 38 -1.61 -7.35 -9.88
N ILE A 39 -1.12 -6.65 -8.86
CA ILE A 39 -1.72 -5.45 -8.28
C ILE A 39 -0.94 -4.27 -8.84
N TRP A 40 -1.66 -3.28 -9.35
CA TRP A 40 -1.09 -2.00 -9.74
C TRP A 40 -1.40 -0.95 -8.68
N VAL A 41 -0.37 -0.47 -7.99
CA VAL A 41 -0.49 0.44 -6.84
C VAL A 41 0.16 1.77 -7.18
N SER A 42 -0.63 2.83 -7.19
CA SER A 42 -0.18 4.21 -7.32
C SER A 42 0.09 4.77 -5.93
N LYS A 43 1.30 5.25 -5.66
CA LYS A 43 1.66 5.90 -4.40
C LYS A 43 2.51 7.15 -4.64
N PRO A 44 2.51 8.15 -3.74
CA PRO A 44 3.44 9.27 -3.85
C PRO A 44 4.89 8.77 -3.87
N ASN A 45 5.70 9.33 -4.77
CA ASN A 45 7.11 8.96 -4.86
C ASN A 45 7.84 9.40 -3.57
N THR A 46 8.42 8.46 -2.84
CA THR A 46 9.26 8.74 -1.65
C THR A 46 10.75 8.85 -2.00
N GLY A 47 11.07 8.93 -3.29
CA GLY A 47 12.40 8.87 -3.82
C GLY A 47 13.30 9.98 -3.28
N LYS A 48 14.56 9.64 -3.04
CA LYS A 48 15.62 10.60 -2.67
C LYS A 48 15.95 11.60 -3.79
N ASN A 49 15.37 11.43 -4.97
CA ASN A 49 15.59 12.29 -6.13
C ASN A 49 14.51 13.38 -6.19
N PRO A 50 14.85 14.65 -5.92
CA PRO A 50 13.89 15.75 -5.90
C PRO A 50 13.26 16.06 -7.27
N ASN A 51 13.82 15.51 -8.35
CA ASN A 51 13.30 15.71 -9.71
C ASN A 51 12.21 14.71 -10.11
N ASN A 52 11.97 13.65 -9.32
CA ASN A 52 10.89 12.71 -9.57
C ASN A 52 9.60 13.23 -8.93
N LEU A 53 8.88 14.05 -9.67
CA LEU A 53 7.59 14.59 -9.28
C LEU A 53 6.46 13.61 -9.65
N GLY A 54 5.45 13.50 -8.79
CA GLY A 54 4.24 12.72 -9.02
C GLY A 54 4.20 11.36 -8.32
N ASN A 55 3.29 10.51 -8.80
CA ASN A 55 3.06 9.19 -8.22
C ASN A 55 3.91 8.12 -8.91
N GLU A 56 4.43 7.20 -8.13
CA GLU A 56 5.06 5.97 -8.58
C GLU A 56 4.01 4.87 -8.72
N LEU A 57 4.04 4.17 -9.86
CA LEU A 57 3.23 2.97 -10.07
C LEU A 57 4.06 1.73 -9.78
N ILE A 58 3.68 1.00 -8.74
CA ILE A 58 4.35 -0.21 -8.29
C ILE A 58 3.54 -1.42 -8.72
N LYS A 59 4.23 -2.42 -9.28
CA LYS A 59 3.67 -3.73 -9.57
C LYS A 59 3.96 -4.67 -8.40
N VAL A 60 2.91 -5.24 -7.81
CA VAL A 60 3.01 -6.26 -6.75
C VAL A 60 2.40 -7.55 -7.27
N LYS A 61 3.08 -8.69 -7.08
CA LYS A 61 2.53 -10.01 -7.40
C LYS A 61 1.57 -10.43 -6.28
N MET A 62 0.56 -11.23 -6.60
CA MET A 62 -0.30 -11.87 -5.61
C MET A 62 -0.52 -13.34 -5.95
N PRO A 63 -0.79 -14.19 -4.94
CA PRO A 63 -1.24 -15.56 -5.17
C PRO A 63 -2.57 -15.61 -5.92
N PHE A 64 -2.77 -16.70 -6.67
CA PHE A 64 -3.98 -16.92 -7.44
C PHE A 64 -5.25 -16.93 -6.58
N GLU A 65 -5.21 -17.56 -5.41
CA GLU A 65 -6.33 -17.63 -4.48
C GLU A 65 -6.75 -16.24 -3.96
N MET A 66 -5.78 -15.36 -3.71
CA MET A 66 -6.05 -13.98 -3.30
C MET A 66 -6.74 -13.19 -4.41
N PHE A 67 -6.36 -13.42 -5.68
CA PHE A 67 -7.01 -12.78 -6.81
C PHE A 67 -8.49 -13.18 -6.88
N ASP A 68 -8.79 -14.47 -6.77
CA ASP A 68 -10.17 -14.96 -6.83
C ASP A 68 -11.03 -14.42 -5.68
N GLN A 69 -10.47 -14.34 -4.46
CA GLN A 69 -11.14 -13.69 -3.32
C GLN A 69 -11.47 -12.22 -3.61
N LYS A 70 -10.51 -11.45 -4.11
CA LYS A 70 -10.74 -10.02 -4.44
C LYS A 70 -11.69 -9.83 -5.61
N LYS A 71 -11.66 -10.72 -6.60
CA LYS A 71 -12.64 -10.71 -7.69
C LYS A 71 -14.05 -10.96 -7.16
N ALA A 72 -14.22 -11.92 -6.26
CA ALA A 72 -15.52 -12.19 -5.63
C ALA A 72 -16.01 -11.00 -4.77
N GLU A 73 -15.12 -10.30 -4.07
CA GLU A 73 -15.47 -9.06 -3.35
C GLU A 73 -15.97 -7.96 -4.31
N VAL A 74 -15.35 -7.81 -5.49
CA VAL A 74 -15.78 -6.86 -6.52
C VAL A 74 -17.13 -7.26 -7.11
N GLU A 75 -17.32 -8.53 -7.46
CA GLU A 75 -18.58 -9.04 -8.00
C GLU A 75 -19.74 -8.93 -7.00
N ALA A 76 -19.45 -9.07 -5.70
CA ALA A 76 -20.41 -8.86 -4.62
C ALA A 76 -20.67 -7.38 -4.30
N GLY A 77 -20.02 -6.44 -4.98
CA GLY A 77 -20.15 -5.00 -4.74
C GLY A 77 -19.54 -4.51 -3.42
N LYS A 78 -18.65 -5.30 -2.81
CA LYS A 78 -17.95 -4.95 -1.56
C LYS A 78 -16.66 -4.18 -1.79
N LEU A 79 -16.09 -4.29 -2.98
CA LEU A 79 -14.83 -3.67 -3.37
C LEU A 79 -14.97 -3.02 -4.75
N TYR A 80 -14.47 -1.80 -4.89
CA TYR A 80 -14.42 -1.09 -6.17
C TYR A 80 -13.01 -0.58 -6.39
N PHE A 81 -12.57 -0.52 -7.65
CA PHE A 81 -11.31 0.08 -8.03
C PHE A 81 -11.57 1.32 -8.90
N PRO A 82 -10.76 2.39 -8.77
CA PRO A 82 -9.62 2.52 -7.87
C PRO A 82 -10.02 2.70 -6.40
N CYS A 83 -9.23 2.16 -5.47
CA CYS A 83 -9.44 2.35 -4.02
C CYS A 83 -8.14 2.37 -3.22
N GLN A 84 -8.17 3.00 -2.04
CA GLN A 84 -7.03 3.03 -1.14
C GLN A 84 -6.91 1.70 -0.37
N MET A 85 -5.75 1.06 -0.43
CA MET A 85 -5.50 -0.21 0.25
C MET A 85 -4.15 -0.24 0.97
N GLU A 86 -4.11 -1.01 2.07
CA GLU A 86 -2.89 -1.44 2.74
C GLU A 86 -2.56 -2.87 2.29
N ILE A 87 -1.36 -3.05 1.76
CA ILE A 87 -0.86 -4.30 1.20
C ILE A 87 0.37 -4.71 1.99
N LEU A 88 0.31 -5.86 2.66
CA LEU A 88 1.49 -6.49 3.26
C LEU A 88 2.18 -7.34 2.19
N CYS A 89 3.44 -7.04 1.91
CA CYS A 89 4.24 -7.70 0.90
C CYS A 89 5.42 -8.43 1.53
N GLU A 90 5.70 -9.62 1.03
CA GLU A 90 7.01 -10.25 1.12
C GLU A 90 7.94 -9.68 0.05
N ILE A 91 9.18 -9.41 0.41
CA ILE A 91 10.26 -8.98 -0.48
C ILE A 91 11.13 -10.20 -0.76
N ASN A 92 11.02 -10.69 -1.98
CA ASN A 92 11.85 -11.78 -2.49
C ASN A 92 12.87 -11.25 -3.48
N MET A 93 14.06 -11.84 -3.52
CA MET A 93 15.04 -11.54 -4.57
C MET A 93 14.70 -12.33 -5.82
N GLY A 94 14.26 -11.63 -6.87
CA GLY A 94 14.01 -12.21 -8.18
C GLY A 94 15.26 -12.36 -9.03
N GLY A 95 15.08 -12.84 -10.26
CA GLY A 95 16.16 -12.91 -11.25
C GLY A 95 16.81 -11.54 -11.50
N GLN A 96 18.10 -11.53 -11.83
CA GLN A 96 18.89 -10.32 -12.09
C GLN A 96 18.97 -9.33 -10.92
N ASN A 97 18.92 -9.83 -9.68
CA ASN A 97 19.02 -9.02 -8.45
C ASN A 97 17.94 -7.92 -8.33
N LYS A 98 16.74 -8.17 -8.88
CA LYS A 98 15.59 -7.27 -8.74
C LYS A 98 14.70 -7.73 -7.59
N ALA A 99 14.33 -6.80 -6.71
CA ALA A 99 13.35 -7.07 -5.66
C ALA A 99 11.98 -7.34 -6.29
N VAL A 100 11.34 -8.42 -5.86
CA VAL A 100 9.99 -8.82 -6.24
C VAL A 100 9.11 -8.73 -5.00
N LEU A 101 8.04 -7.97 -5.12
CA LEU A 101 7.04 -7.82 -4.07
C LEU A 101 5.93 -8.85 -4.31
N THR A 102 5.67 -9.69 -3.32
CA THR A 102 4.56 -10.64 -3.32
C THR A 102 3.60 -10.30 -2.18
N ALA A 103 2.35 -9.97 -2.48
CA ALA A 103 1.32 -9.68 -1.50
C ALA A 103 0.99 -10.93 -0.68
N ILE A 104 1.08 -10.79 0.64
CA ILE A 104 0.65 -11.77 1.64
C ILE A 104 -0.77 -11.43 2.10
N SER A 105 -1.11 -10.15 2.21
CA SER A 105 -2.46 -9.70 2.57
C SER A 105 -2.81 -8.35 1.95
N MET A 106 -4.10 -8.08 1.79
CA MET A 106 -4.65 -6.83 1.28
C MET A 106 -5.94 -6.46 2.00
N LYS A 107 -6.03 -5.23 2.48
CA LYS A 107 -7.25 -4.68 3.09
C LYS A 107 -7.46 -3.23 2.67
N LEU A 108 -8.70 -2.74 2.77
CA LEU A 108 -9.00 -1.32 2.57
C LEU A 108 -8.23 -0.48 3.59
N ASP A 109 -7.65 0.62 3.14
CA ASP A 109 -6.96 1.58 4.00
C ASP A 109 -7.99 2.62 4.47
N GLY A 110 -8.58 2.36 5.62
CA GLY A 110 -9.67 3.17 6.17
C GLY A 110 -10.42 2.43 7.28
N PRO A 111 -11.32 3.11 8.00
CA PRO A 111 -12.21 2.42 8.93
C PRO A 111 -13.07 1.41 8.15
N GLU A 112 -13.20 0.19 8.68
CA GLU A 112 -14.02 -0.84 8.06
C GLU A 112 -15.48 -0.34 7.91
N PRO A 113 -16.17 -0.65 6.79
CA PRO A 113 -17.59 -0.32 6.65
C PRO A 113 -18.39 -0.88 7.83
N GLY A 114 -18.95 -0.01 8.66
CA GLY A 114 -19.64 -0.36 9.92
C GLY A 114 -18.96 0.13 11.20
N GLN A 115 -17.74 0.69 11.11
CA GLN A 115 -17.06 1.35 12.24
C GLN A 115 -17.18 2.88 12.25
N ILE A 116 -17.71 3.47 11.18
CA ILE A 116 -17.99 4.91 11.14
C ILE A 116 -19.26 5.14 11.96
N LYS A 117 -19.12 5.69 13.16
CA LYS A 117 -20.28 6.13 13.94
C LYS A 117 -20.78 7.45 13.36
N ASP A 118 -22.07 7.74 13.54
CA ASP A 118 -22.64 9.06 13.18
C ASP A 118 -21.91 10.23 13.87
N GLU A 119 -21.18 9.93 14.95
CA GLU A 119 -20.34 10.83 15.72
C GLU A 119 -19.05 11.22 14.98
N ASP A 120 -18.57 10.34 14.10
CA ASP A 120 -17.35 10.50 13.32
C ASP A 120 -17.63 11.10 11.95
N ILE A 121 -18.85 11.56 11.69
CA ILE A 121 -19.26 12.25 10.46
C ILE A 121 -19.56 13.70 10.81
N ASP A 122 -18.88 14.63 10.15
CA ASP A 122 -19.21 16.04 10.21
C ASP A 122 -20.63 16.23 9.65
N LYS A 123 -21.58 16.63 10.51
CA LYS A 123 -23.00 16.77 10.16
C LYS A 123 -23.30 17.94 9.24
N THR A 124 -22.31 18.79 9.00
CA THR A 124 -22.39 19.96 8.13
C THR A 124 -21.82 19.70 6.75
N THR A 125 -20.76 18.88 6.63
CA THR A 125 -20.09 18.59 5.36
C THR A 125 -20.31 17.16 4.84
N GLY A 126 -20.76 16.25 5.71
CA GLY A 126 -20.88 14.82 5.41
C GLY A 126 -19.53 14.09 5.33
N GLU A 127 -18.44 14.76 5.68
CA GLU A 127 -17.10 14.17 5.65
C GLU A 127 -16.81 13.38 6.94
N ILE A 128 -16.04 12.30 6.81
CA ILE A 128 -15.59 11.53 7.97
C ILE A 128 -14.51 12.33 8.70
N LEU A 129 -14.75 12.64 9.97
CA LEU A 129 -13.83 13.34 10.85
C LEU A 129 -12.56 12.50 11.04
N PRO A 130 -11.37 13.13 11.05
CA PRO A 130 -10.13 12.42 11.31
C PRO A 130 -10.17 11.82 12.73
N ASP A 131 -9.97 10.51 12.77
CA ASP A 131 -9.94 9.67 13.97
C ASP A 131 -9.04 10.27 15.05
N LYS A 132 -9.61 10.59 16.22
CA LYS A 132 -8.91 11.28 17.32
C LYS A 132 -7.80 10.42 17.95
N ASP A 133 -7.82 9.11 17.74
CA ASP A 133 -6.89 8.15 18.34
C ASP A 133 -5.76 7.69 17.39
N LYS A 134 -5.72 8.19 16.15
CA LYS A 134 -4.57 7.95 15.25
C LYS A 134 -3.54 9.08 15.36
N PRO A 135 -2.23 8.78 15.49
CA PRO A 135 -1.21 9.81 15.43
C PRO A 135 -1.33 10.55 14.10
N LYS A 136 -1.48 11.88 14.17
CA LYS A 136 -1.57 12.77 13.01
C LYS A 136 -0.37 12.53 12.08
N THR A 137 -0.58 11.77 11.00
CA THR A 137 0.36 11.74 9.88
C THR A 137 0.31 13.10 9.19
N GLY A 138 1.32 13.92 9.48
CA GLY A 138 1.77 15.01 8.63
C GLY A 138 0.82 16.19 8.48
N ALA A 139 0.74 17.03 9.51
CA ALA A 139 0.41 18.43 9.26
C ALA A 139 1.49 19.01 8.34
N ALA A 140 1.08 19.46 7.15
CA ALA A 140 1.90 20.33 6.31
C ALA A 140 2.36 21.53 7.15
N GLN A 141 3.68 21.64 7.37
CA GLN A 141 4.27 22.87 7.88
C GLN A 141 4.28 23.88 6.73
N THR A 142 3.19 24.62 6.60
CA THR A 142 3.15 25.87 5.85
C THR A 142 3.79 26.95 6.74
N THR A 143 5.10 27.13 6.64
CA THR A 143 5.75 28.34 7.18
C THR A 143 5.68 29.45 6.15
N THR A 144 4.63 30.25 6.26
CA THR A 144 4.47 31.56 5.61
C THR A 144 5.50 32.54 6.19
N GLY A 145 6.03 33.43 5.34
CA GLY A 145 7.28 34.14 5.54
C GLY A 145 7.32 35.25 6.60
N THR A 146 8.51 35.79 6.78
CA THR A 146 8.72 37.11 7.40
C THR A 146 9.79 37.86 6.62
N THR A 147 9.35 38.96 6.02
CA THR A 147 10.12 39.97 5.30
C THR A 147 11.01 40.74 6.29
N HIS A 148 12.30 40.86 6.03
CA HIS A 148 13.10 41.92 6.63
C HIS A 148 13.80 42.73 5.53
N THR A 149 13.19 43.89 5.29
CA THR A 149 13.76 45.07 4.63
C THR A 149 15.08 45.45 5.29
N ASN A 150 16.13 45.63 4.49
CA ASN A 150 17.42 46.13 4.95
C ASN A 150 17.78 47.41 4.19
N LYS A 151 17.71 48.56 4.88
CA LYS A 151 18.39 49.84 4.56
C LYS A 151 18.15 50.81 5.74
N PRO A 152 19.03 51.77 6.08
CA PRO A 152 20.27 52.23 5.44
C PRO A 152 21.58 51.88 6.14
#